data_AF-A0A2G6GS58-F1
#
_entry.id   AF-A0A2G6GS58-F1
#
_cell.length_a   1.000
_cell.length_b   1.000
_cell.length_c   1.000
_cell.angle_alpha   90.00
_cell.angle_beta   90.00
_cell.angle_gamma   90.00
#
_symmetry.space_group_name_H-M   'P 1'
#
loop_
_entity.id
_entity.type
_entity.pdbx_description
1 polymer ?
#
loop_
_entity_poly.entity_id
_entity_poly.type
_entity_poly.pdbx_seq_one_letter_code
_entity_poly.pdbx_strand_id
1 'polypeptide(L)'
;MNDNILFTKKDTEEFYIISTFDLTEGFHLAGIKQAYLDFCRTLKKEKNESDSKRAEKRKKVSAWLDEQLQELIKVRCSSQKKFDEKHEKLTEELKKKWGGDFTIGQSQKWINMTLKYWCLLGKDRIPNIDINYTFFHIPIDSIIQNTMFSNFKKHEPWSKFENYSDYFEYQEYYREQRANELCAIVDELRTFNNYFLPKEKN
;
A
#
# COMPACT_ATOMS: atom_id res chain seq x y z
N MET A 1 29.91 31.16 8.69
CA MET A 1 30.30 29.75 8.91
C MET A 1 29.66 28.98 7.77
N ASN A 2 30.46 28.29 6.94
CA ASN A 2 29.90 27.40 5.93
C ASN A 2 29.27 26.23 6.69
N ASP A 3 27.96 26.12 6.64
CA ASP A 3 27.27 24.89 7.01
C ASP A 3 27.74 23.83 6.02
N ASN A 4 28.81 23.13 6.36
CA ASN A 4 29.22 21.91 5.67
C ASN A 4 28.16 20.87 5.96
N ILE A 5 27.09 20.90 5.17
CA ILE A 5 26.06 19.87 5.17
C ILE A 5 26.78 18.57 4.75
N LEU A 6 26.94 17.66 5.71
CA LEU A 6 27.66 16.40 5.54
C LEU A 6 27.00 15.48 4.51
N PHE A 7 25.66 15.50 4.43
CA PHE A 7 24.87 14.71 3.48
C PHE A 7 23.75 15.56 2.88
N THR A 8 23.57 15.48 1.57
CA THR A 8 22.43 16.12 0.92
C THR A 8 21.14 15.38 1.24
N LYS A 9 19.99 16.03 1.00
CA LYS A 9 18.68 15.36 1.08
C LYS A 9 18.61 14.14 0.15
N LYS A 10 19.25 14.22 -1.01
CA LYS A 10 19.31 13.12 -1.98
C LYS A 10 20.11 11.93 -1.42
N ASP A 11 21.28 12.18 -0.82
CA ASP A 11 22.08 11.11 -0.22
C ASP A 11 21.30 10.36 0.87
N THR A 12 20.56 11.12 1.68
CA THR A 12 19.70 10.58 2.74
C THR A 12 18.55 9.75 2.15
N GLU A 13 17.87 10.27 1.12
CA GLU A 13 16.78 9.57 0.44
C GLU A 13 17.24 8.25 -0.19
N GLU A 14 18.33 8.27 -0.97
CA GLU A 14 18.88 7.08 -1.61
C GLU A 14 19.28 6.01 -0.59
N PHE A 15 19.90 6.42 0.51
CA PHE A 15 20.24 5.49 1.59
C PHE A 15 18.99 4.85 2.21
N TYR A 16 17.95 5.63 2.51
CA TYR A 16 16.70 5.08 3.03
C TYR A 16 16.03 4.12 2.05
N ILE A 17 16.04 4.45 0.75
CA ILE A 17 15.48 3.58 -0.28
C ILE A 17 16.22 2.24 -0.32
N ILE A 18 17.56 2.25 -0.42
CA ILE A 18 18.37 1.02 -0.51
C ILE A 18 18.32 0.20 0.79
N SER A 19 18.17 0.85 1.94
CA SER A 19 18.03 0.14 3.23
C SER A 19 16.65 -0.47 3.46
N THR A 20 15.61 0.08 2.84
CA THR A 20 14.22 -0.37 2.99
C THR A 20 13.81 -1.37 1.92
N PHE A 21 14.18 -1.11 0.67
CA PHE A 21 13.71 -1.85 -0.49
C PHE A 21 14.80 -2.77 -1.04
N ASP A 22 14.44 -4.03 -1.28
CA ASP A 22 15.29 -4.94 -2.05
C ASP A 22 15.14 -4.66 -3.55
N LEU A 23 16.15 -4.01 -4.12
CA LEU A 23 16.17 -3.55 -5.51
C LEU A 23 16.71 -4.58 -6.51
N THR A 24 17.02 -5.81 -6.08
CA THR A 24 17.62 -6.85 -6.95
C THR A 24 16.79 -7.16 -8.19
N GLU A 25 15.47 -7.05 -8.11
CA GLU A 25 14.53 -7.29 -9.20
C GLU A 25 13.90 -5.98 -9.76
N GLY A 26 14.45 -4.82 -9.38
CA GLY A 26 13.98 -3.50 -9.81
C GLY A 26 12.92 -2.87 -8.89
N PHE A 27 12.66 -1.57 -9.09
CA PHE A 27 11.84 -0.75 -8.18
C PHE A 27 10.39 -1.21 -8.05
N HIS A 28 9.79 -1.71 -9.14
CA HIS A 28 8.41 -2.18 -9.16
C HIS A 28 8.22 -3.36 -8.20
N LEU A 29 9.00 -4.43 -8.40
CA LEU A 29 8.98 -5.63 -7.57
C LEU A 29 9.46 -5.35 -6.14
N ALA A 30 10.37 -4.38 -5.95
CA ALA A 30 10.79 -3.96 -4.63
C ALA A 30 9.62 -3.43 -3.78
N GLY A 31 8.77 -2.58 -4.35
CA GLY A 31 7.54 -2.10 -3.67
C GLY A 31 6.55 -3.23 -3.36
N ILE A 32 6.35 -4.16 -4.30
CA ILE A 32 5.47 -5.32 -4.12
C ILE A 32 5.99 -6.24 -3.01
N LYS A 33 7.31 -6.47 -2.97
CA LYS A 33 7.97 -7.29 -1.96
C LYS A 33 7.87 -6.66 -0.58
N GLN A 34 8.11 -5.34 -0.48
CA GLN A 34 7.97 -4.63 0.78
C GLN A 34 6.55 -4.70 1.32
N ALA A 35 5.55 -4.44 0.47
CA ALA A 35 4.13 -4.59 0.81
C ALA A 35 3.77 -6.00 1.29
N TYR A 36 4.32 -7.04 0.67
CA TYR A 36 4.13 -8.42 1.13
C TYR A 36 4.67 -8.63 2.55
N LEU A 37 5.87 -8.11 2.86
CA LEU A 37 6.52 -8.29 4.17
C LEU A 37 5.70 -7.68 5.31
N ASP A 38 4.96 -6.59 5.07
CA ASP A 38 4.16 -5.93 6.09
C ASP A 38 3.03 -6.81 6.65
N PHE A 39 2.45 -7.66 5.81
CA PHE A 39 1.32 -8.52 6.19
C PHE A 39 1.65 -10.01 6.18
N CYS A 40 2.81 -10.45 5.67
CA CYS A 40 3.09 -11.88 5.50
C CYS A 40 3.03 -12.67 6.82
N ARG A 41 3.33 -12.01 7.95
CA ARG A 41 3.19 -12.58 9.30
C ARG A 41 1.75 -12.93 9.69
N THR A 42 0.76 -12.36 9.00
CA THR A 42 -0.67 -12.63 9.21
C THR A 42 -1.18 -13.80 8.38
N LEU A 43 -0.38 -14.29 7.43
CA LEU A 43 -0.76 -15.39 6.55
C LEU A 43 -0.58 -16.72 7.28
N LYS A 44 -1.61 -17.56 7.21
CA LYS A 44 -1.50 -18.94 7.69
C LYS A 44 -0.63 -19.76 6.72
N LYS A 45 0.10 -20.71 7.28
CA LYS A 45 0.84 -21.71 6.51
C LYS A 45 -0.08 -22.90 6.28
N GLU A 46 -0.20 -23.35 5.04
CA GLU A 46 -0.96 -24.56 4.75
C GLU A 46 -0.23 -25.79 5.33
N LYS A 47 -0.97 -26.82 5.77
CA LYS A 47 -0.42 -27.97 6.52
C LYS A 47 0.76 -28.69 5.82
N ASN A 48 0.85 -28.61 4.48
CA ASN A 48 1.86 -29.28 3.66
C ASN A 48 2.67 -28.31 2.76
N GLU A 49 2.65 -27.01 3.07
CA GLU A 49 3.41 -26.01 2.32
C GLU A 49 4.86 -25.96 2.81
N SER A 50 5.81 -26.27 1.92
CA SER A 50 7.24 -26.03 2.20
C SER A 50 7.60 -24.57 1.93
N ASP A 51 8.68 -24.08 2.55
CA ASP A 51 9.10 -22.69 2.37
C ASP A 51 9.47 -22.38 0.91
N SER A 52 10.03 -23.37 0.20
CA SER A 52 10.31 -23.27 -1.25
C SER A 52 9.03 -23.16 -2.07
N LYS A 53 8.00 -23.97 -1.79
CA LYS A 53 6.69 -23.88 -2.49
C LYS A 53 6.04 -22.51 -2.25
N ARG A 54 6.11 -22.01 -1.01
CA ARG A 54 5.59 -20.68 -0.66
C ARG A 54 6.34 -19.56 -1.35
N ALA A 55 7.67 -19.65 -1.41
CA ALA A 55 8.51 -18.68 -2.10
C ALA A 55 8.20 -18.64 -3.60
N GLU A 56 8.01 -19.79 -4.23
CA GLU A 56 7.62 -19.89 -5.64
C GLU A 56 6.22 -19.33 -5.89
N LYS A 57 5.26 -19.67 -5.03
CA LYS A 57 3.90 -19.10 -5.05
C LYS A 57 3.94 -17.58 -4.94
N ARG A 58 4.68 -17.04 -3.97
CA ARG A 58 4.87 -15.60 -3.80
C ARG A 58 5.45 -14.98 -5.06
N LYS A 59 6.55 -15.54 -5.61
CA LYS A 59 7.19 -15.02 -6.82
C LYS A 59 6.23 -14.95 -8.00
N LYS A 60 5.48 -16.01 -8.25
CA LYS A 60 4.48 -16.08 -9.32
C LYS A 60 3.35 -15.06 -9.14
N VAL A 61 2.81 -14.94 -7.93
CA VAL A 61 1.73 -13.99 -7.64
C VAL A 61 2.24 -12.55 -7.69
N SER A 62 3.46 -12.28 -7.22
CA SER A 62 4.12 -10.96 -7.30
C SER A 62 4.31 -10.52 -8.74
N ALA A 63 4.80 -11.39 -9.63
CA ALA A 63 4.97 -11.07 -11.04
C ALA A 63 3.63 -10.75 -11.72
N TRP A 64 2.58 -11.54 -11.44
CA TRP A 64 1.24 -11.24 -11.94
C TRP A 64 0.70 -9.91 -11.39
N LEU A 65 0.88 -9.64 -10.09
CA LEU A 65 0.40 -8.41 -9.47
C LEU A 65 1.12 -7.18 -10.05
N ASP A 66 2.42 -7.30 -10.34
CA ASP A 66 3.21 -6.25 -11.00
C ASP A 66 2.60 -5.88 -12.36
N GLU A 67 2.32 -6.86 -13.21
CA GLU A 67 1.66 -6.63 -14.51
C GLU A 67 0.32 -5.89 -14.36
N GLN A 68 -0.51 -6.31 -13.40
CA GLN A 68 -1.83 -5.68 -13.18
C GLN A 68 -1.70 -4.24 -12.65
N LEU A 69 -0.79 -3.99 -11.72
CA LEU A 69 -0.62 -2.66 -11.14
C LEU A 69 0.04 -1.70 -12.13
N GLN A 70 0.94 -2.19 -12.99
CA GLN A 70 1.48 -1.39 -14.09
C GLN A 70 0.38 -0.95 -15.06
N GLU A 71 -0.54 -1.86 -15.42
CA GLU A 71 -1.72 -1.48 -16.23
C GLU A 71 -2.60 -0.45 -15.51
N LEU A 72 -2.82 -0.65 -14.20
CA LEU A 72 -3.62 0.24 -13.37
C LEU A 72 -3.06 1.66 -13.31
N ILE A 73 -1.73 1.85 -13.24
CA ILE A 73 -1.12 3.19 -13.20
C ILE A 73 -0.90 3.78 -14.59
N LYS A 74 -0.78 2.97 -15.65
CA LYS A 74 -0.54 3.43 -17.02
C LYS A 74 -1.75 4.08 -17.67
N VAL A 75 -2.96 3.59 -17.38
CA VAL A 75 -4.20 4.08 -18.01
C VAL A 75 -4.99 4.94 -17.04
N ARG A 76 -5.19 6.21 -17.37
CA ARG A 76 -5.97 7.13 -16.54
C ARG A 76 -7.40 6.63 -16.32
N CYS A 77 -7.82 6.59 -15.07
CA CYS A 77 -9.21 6.32 -14.72
C CYS A 77 -10.07 7.57 -14.97
N SER A 78 -11.27 7.38 -15.54
CA SER A 78 -12.19 8.49 -15.83
C SER A 78 -12.88 9.06 -14.59
N SER A 79 -12.90 8.32 -13.48
CA SER A 79 -13.53 8.71 -12.22
C SER A 79 -13.04 7.84 -11.07
N GLN A 80 -13.32 8.29 -9.83
CA GLN A 80 -13.11 7.49 -8.62
C GLN A 80 -13.86 6.15 -8.70
N LYS A 81 -15.13 6.16 -9.12
CA LYS A 81 -15.93 4.94 -9.29
C LYS A 81 -15.24 3.93 -10.23
N LYS A 82 -14.66 4.39 -11.34
CA LYS A 82 -13.95 3.51 -12.28
C LYS A 82 -12.69 2.90 -11.65
N PHE A 83 -11.99 3.67 -10.82
CA PHE A 83 -10.85 3.15 -10.05
C PHE A 83 -11.31 2.11 -9.03
N ASP A 84 -12.37 2.41 -8.26
CA ASP A 84 -12.92 1.52 -7.23
C ASP A 84 -13.34 0.17 -7.82
N GLU A 85 -14.01 0.16 -8.99
CA GLU A 85 -14.38 -1.06 -9.72
C GLU A 85 -13.16 -1.88 -10.16
N LYS A 86 -12.10 -1.21 -10.66
CA LYS A 86 -10.84 -1.88 -11.04
C LYS A 86 -10.12 -2.45 -9.83
N HIS A 87 -10.08 -1.69 -8.74
CA HIS A 87 -9.45 -2.09 -7.49
C HIS A 87 -10.16 -3.28 -6.84
N GLU A 88 -11.50 -3.28 -6.80
CA GLU A 88 -12.31 -4.41 -6.31
C GLU A 88 -12.05 -5.67 -7.13
N LYS A 89 -12.12 -5.57 -8.46
CA LYS A 89 -11.83 -6.70 -9.35
C LYS A 89 -10.42 -7.25 -9.11
N LEU A 90 -9.41 -6.37 -9.04
CA LEU A 90 -8.03 -6.77 -8.79
C LEU A 90 -7.86 -7.46 -7.43
N THR A 91 -8.54 -6.95 -6.40
CA THR A 91 -8.54 -7.51 -5.05
C THR A 91 -9.07 -8.94 -5.04
N GLU A 92 -10.23 -9.17 -5.67
CA GLU A 92 -10.88 -10.48 -5.78
C GLU A 92 -10.03 -11.47 -6.59
N GLU A 93 -9.43 -11.00 -7.70
CA GLU A 93 -8.55 -11.83 -8.52
C GLU A 93 -7.25 -12.20 -7.78
N LEU A 94 -6.64 -11.26 -7.05
CA LEU A 94 -5.46 -11.51 -6.23
C LEU A 94 -5.78 -12.53 -5.12
N LYS A 95 -6.94 -12.40 -4.47
CA LYS A 95 -7.41 -13.37 -3.47
C LYS A 95 -7.53 -14.77 -4.07
N LYS A 96 -8.16 -14.90 -5.23
CA LYS A 96 -8.31 -16.18 -5.95
C LYS A 96 -6.96 -16.77 -6.36
N LYS A 97 -6.04 -15.94 -6.84
CA LYS A 97 -4.70 -16.37 -7.29
C LYS A 97 -3.81 -16.84 -6.15
N TRP A 98 -3.90 -16.21 -4.99
CA TRP A 98 -3.23 -16.72 -3.81
C TRP A 98 -3.95 -17.96 -3.25
N GLY A 99 -5.26 -17.92 -3.07
CA GLY A 99 -6.07 -19.05 -2.59
C GLY A 99 -5.89 -19.41 -1.11
N GLY A 100 -6.57 -20.45 -0.63
CA GLY A 100 -6.55 -20.85 0.78
C GLY A 100 -7.18 -19.78 1.69
N ASP A 101 -6.60 -19.60 2.89
CA ASP A 101 -7.09 -18.67 3.93
C ASP A 101 -6.71 -17.19 3.67
N PHE A 102 -6.45 -16.82 2.42
CA PHE A 102 -6.12 -15.44 2.06
C PHE A 102 -7.37 -14.57 2.05
N THR A 103 -7.37 -13.55 2.89
CA THR A 103 -8.55 -12.71 3.10
C THR A 103 -8.60 -11.57 2.08
N ILE A 104 -9.76 -10.92 1.95
CA ILE A 104 -9.88 -9.69 1.16
C ILE A 104 -8.98 -8.59 1.75
N GLY A 105 -8.95 -8.48 3.07
CA GLY A 105 -8.08 -7.54 3.77
C GLY A 105 -6.60 -7.71 3.46
N GLN A 106 -6.10 -8.94 3.36
CA GLN A 106 -4.71 -9.21 2.95
C GLN A 106 -4.44 -8.84 1.49
N SER A 107 -5.41 -9.11 0.61
CA SER A 107 -5.33 -8.72 -0.80
C SER A 107 -5.23 -7.20 -0.97
N GLN A 108 -6.11 -6.45 -0.31
CA GLN A 108 -6.12 -4.99 -0.34
C GLN A 108 -4.87 -4.38 0.30
N LYS A 109 -4.38 -4.96 1.42
CA LYS A 109 -3.11 -4.55 2.00
C LYS A 109 -1.98 -4.63 0.99
N TRP A 110 -1.89 -5.74 0.26
CA TRP A 110 -0.83 -5.91 -0.73
C TRP A 110 -0.91 -4.84 -1.81
N ILE A 111 -2.11 -4.60 -2.35
CA ILE A 111 -2.34 -3.60 -3.40
C ILE A 111 -2.06 -2.18 -2.89
N ASN A 112 -2.69 -1.77 -1.79
CA ASN A 112 -2.59 -0.41 -1.26
C ASN A 112 -1.19 -0.07 -0.77
N MET A 113 -0.53 -1.00 -0.08
CA MET A 113 0.85 -0.78 0.37
C MET A 113 1.81 -0.72 -0.82
N THR A 114 1.59 -1.53 -1.87
CA THR A 114 2.41 -1.44 -3.08
C THR A 114 2.26 -0.06 -3.73
N LEU A 115 1.03 0.41 -3.93
CA LEU A 115 0.78 1.73 -4.51
C LEU A 115 1.37 2.86 -3.66
N LYS A 116 1.27 2.78 -2.32
CA LYS A 116 1.93 3.70 -1.40
C LYS A 116 3.45 3.70 -1.60
N TYR A 117 4.08 2.53 -1.63
CA TYR A 117 5.52 2.43 -1.81
C TYR A 117 5.98 2.91 -3.17
N TRP A 118 5.22 2.65 -4.23
CA TRP A 118 5.49 3.20 -5.55
C TRP A 118 5.40 4.73 -5.57
N CYS A 119 4.42 5.32 -4.87
CA CYS A 119 4.37 6.77 -4.67
C CYS A 119 5.61 7.31 -3.94
N LEU A 120 6.08 6.60 -2.90
CA LEU A 120 7.28 7.00 -2.14
C LEU A 120 8.57 6.88 -2.96
N LEU A 121 8.68 5.87 -3.82
CA LEU A 121 9.80 5.72 -4.76
C LEU A 121 9.82 6.82 -5.83
N GLY A 122 8.65 7.39 -6.13
CA GLY A 122 8.49 8.54 -7.00
C GLY A 122 8.47 8.20 -8.48
N LYS A 123 7.95 9.15 -9.29
CA LYS A 123 7.71 8.95 -10.73
C LYS A 123 8.97 8.71 -11.57
N ASP A 124 10.13 9.18 -11.08
CA ASP A 124 11.41 8.98 -11.75
C ASP A 124 11.84 7.50 -11.72
N ARG A 125 11.38 6.76 -10.70
CA ARG A 125 11.66 5.32 -10.51
C ARG A 125 10.48 4.44 -10.90
N ILE A 126 9.26 4.93 -10.72
CA ILE A 126 8.00 4.27 -11.12
C ILE A 126 7.24 5.16 -12.12
N PRO A 127 7.49 5.03 -13.43
CA PRO A 127 6.82 5.84 -14.43
C PRO A 127 5.28 5.70 -14.34
N ASN A 128 4.56 6.81 -14.52
CA ASN A 128 3.10 6.90 -14.51
C ASN A 128 2.41 6.75 -13.14
N ILE A 129 3.16 6.60 -12.04
CA ILE A 129 2.54 6.49 -10.70
C ILE A 129 1.67 7.71 -10.34
N ASP A 130 1.98 8.87 -10.91
CA ASP A 130 1.30 10.16 -10.74
C ASP A 130 0.04 10.33 -11.62
N ILE A 131 -0.33 9.34 -12.46
CA ILE A 131 -1.53 9.45 -13.30
C ILE A 131 -2.82 9.25 -12.49
N ASN A 132 -2.85 8.24 -11.61
CA ASN A 132 -4.05 7.82 -10.89
C ASN A 132 -3.95 8.01 -9.36
N TYR A 133 -2.85 8.58 -8.86
CA TYR A 133 -2.57 8.68 -7.41
C TYR A 133 -3.68 9.37 -6.59
N THR A 134 -4.44 10.29 -7.20
CA THR A 134 -5.57 10.95 -6.55
C THR A 134 -6.73 10.02 -6.25
N PHE A 135 -6.83 8.89 -6.95
CA PHE A 135 -7.90 7.90 -6.77
C PHE A 135 -7.49 6.74 -5.86
N PHE A 136 -6.22 6.65 -5.45
CA PHE A 136 -5.75 5.56 -4.61
C PHE A 136 -6.49 5.53 -3.27
N HIS A 137 -6.73 4.32 -2.80
CA HIS A 137 -7.43 4.09 -1.54
C HIS A 137 -6.52 4.39 -0.35
N ILE A 138 -7.11 4.85 0.75
CA ILE A 138 -6.38 5.07 2.00
C ILE A 138 -5.99 3.71 2.60
N PRO A 139 -4.70 3.47 2.92
CA PRO A 139 -4.33 2.36 3.79
C PRO A 139 -5.03 2.48 5.15
N ILE A 140 -5.63 1.39 5.63
CA ILE A 140 -6.38 1.39 6.89
C ILE A 140 -5.67 0.55 7.96
N ASP A 141 -4.36 0.77 8.09
CA ASP A 141 -3.59 0.16 9.17
C ASP A 141 -4.03 0.66 10.55
N SER A 142 -3.47 0.09 11.61
CA SER A 142 -3.86 0.41 12.98
C SER A 142 -3.69 1.89 13.33
N ILE A 143 -2.72 2.59 12.73
CA ILE A 143 -2.50 4.01 13.03
C ILE A 143 -3.61 4.82 12.38
N ILE A 144 -3.90 4.56 11.11
CA ILE A 144 -4.99 5.25 10.41
C ILE A 144 -6.35 4.91 11.05
N GLN A 145 -6.59 3.66 11.43
CA GLN A 145 -7.78 3.29 12.18
C GLN A 145 -7.90 4.10 13.49
N ASN A 146 -6.85 4.12 14.31
CA ASN A 146 -6.88 4.80 15.60
C ASN A 146 -6.93 6.33 15.51
N THR A 147 -6.50 6.92 14.39
CA THR A 147 -6.43 8.38 14.21
C THR A 147 -7.61 8.93 13.43
N MET A 148 -7.94 8.34 12.28
CA MET A 148 -8.97 8.84 11.37
C MET A 148 -10.33 8.16 11.55
N PHE A 149 -10.34 6.91 12.00
CA PHE A 149 -11.56 6.09 12.05
C PHE A 149 -12.00 5.74 13.48
N SER A 150 -11.43 6.39 14.50
CA SER A 150 -11.68 6.09 15.92
C SER A 150 -13.16 6.13 16.32
N ASN A 151 -13.96 6.96 15.64
CA ASN A 151 -15.39 7.10 15.88
C ASN A 151 -16.28 6.43 14.81
N PHE A 152 -15.68 5.73 13.83
CA PHE A 152 -16.44 5.17 12.72
C PHE A 152 -17.11 3.83 13.08
N LYS A 153 -16.29 2.82 13.38
CA LYS A 153 -16.77 1.49 13.79
C LYS A 153 -15.74 0.78 14.65
N LYS A 154 -16.15 -0.30 15.31
CA LYS A 154 -15.23 -1.14 16.07
C LYS A 154 -14.12 -1.63 15.15
N HIS A 155 -12.88 -1.32 15.52
CA HIS A 155 -11.71 -1.68 14.74
C HIS A 155 -11.49 -3.20 14.75
N GLU A 156 -11.49 -3.79 13.57
CA GLU A 156 -10.93 -5.11 13.35
C GLU A 156 -9.60 -4.98 12.59
N PRO A 157 -8.64 -5.89 12.85
CA PRO A 157 -7.38 -5.89 12.11
C PRO A 157 -7.66 -5.98 10.61
N TRP A 158 -7.16 -5.02 9.82
CA TRP A 158 -7.43 -4.94 8.38
C TRP A 158 -7.18 -6.26 7.63
N SER A 159 -6.24 -7.11 8.05
CA SER A 159 -6.01 -8.43 7.44
C SER A 159 -7.14 -9.46 7.68
N LYS A 160 -8.20 -9.12 8.41
CA LYS A 160 -9.33 -10.01 8.72
C LYS A 160 -10.59 -9.73 7.91
N PHE A 161 -10.65 -8.65 7.12
CA PHE A 161 -11.84 -8.42 6.29
C PHE A 161 -12.01 -9.54 5.28
N GLU A 162 -13.17 -10.20 5.34
CA GLU A 162 -13.54 -11.29 4.44
C GLU A 162 -14.30 -10.80 3.21
N ASN A 163 -15.03 -9.67 3.33
CA ASN A 163 -15.81 -9.06 2.26
C ASN A 163 -15.20 -7.72 1.84
N TYR A 164 -15.32 -7.39 0.54
CA TYR A 164 -14.86 -6.11 0.02
C TYR A 164 -15.67 -4.92 0.55
N SER A 165 -16.98 -5.10 0.75
CA SER A 165 -17.88 -4.08 1.30
C SER A 165 -17.40 -3.54 2.66
N ASP A 166 -16.99 -4.43 3.56
CA ASP A 166 -16.59 -4.08 4.92
C ASP A 166 -15.35 -3.16 4.93
N TYR A 167 -14.45 -3.36 3.96
CA TYR A 167 -13.34 -2.46 3.69
C TYR A 167 -13.81 -1.16 3.03
N PHE A 168 -14.67 -1.27 2.02
CA PHE A 168 -15.04 -0.14 1.17
C PHE A 168 -15.75 0.96 1.96
N GLU A 169 -16.52 0.58 2.98
CA GLU A 169 -17.09 1.49 3.99
C GLU A 169 -16.06 2.46 4.59
N TYR A 170 -14.81 2.03 4.83
CA TYR A 170 -13.76 2.94 5.31
C TYR A 170 -13.35 3.97 4.26
N GLN A 171 -13.37 3.57 2.98
CA GLN A 171 -13.01 4.45 1.87
C GLN A 171 -14.10 5.51 1.67
N GLU A 172 -15.36 5.12 1.78
CA GLU A 172 -16.50 6.04 1.74
C GLU A 172 -16.45 7.01 2.91
N TYR A 173 -16.31 6.50 4.15
CA TYR A 173 -16.19 7.34 5.33
C TYR A 173 -15.02 8.34 5.23
N TYR A 174 -13.84 7.89 4.78
CA TYR A 174 -12.69 8.78 4.57
C TYR A 174 -13.02 9.91 3.60
N ARG A 175 -13.66 9.59 2.47
CA ARG A 175 -14.00 10.58 1.43
C ARG A 175 -15.06 11.56 1.91
N GLU A 176 -16.02 11.11 2.72
CA GLU A 176 -17.03 11.99 3.33
C GLU A 176 -16.40 13.00 4.31
N GLN A 177 -15.46 12.54 5.14
CA GLN A 177 -14.82 13.39 6.15
C GLN A 177 -13.75 14.34 5.56
N ARG A 178 -13.13 13.95 4.45
CA ARG A 178 -11.96 14.64 3.85
C ARG A 178 -12.23 15.18 2.46
N ALA A 179 -13.49 15.37 2.10
CA ALA A 179 -13.90 15.92 0.81
C ALA A 179 -13.21 17.28 0.58
N ASN A 180 -12.15 17.27 -0.26
CA ASN A 180 -11.46 18.41 -0.89
C ASN A 180 -10.06 18.83 -0.41
N GLU A 181 -9.36 18.12 0.49
CA GLU A 181 -8.08 18.66 0.97
C GLU A 181 -6.82 17.97 0.42
N LEU A 182 -6.76 16.63 0.34
CA LEU A 182 -5.56 15.89 -0.05
C LEU A 182 -5.90 14.53 -0.69
N CYS A 183 -5.01 14.00 -1.54
CA CYS A 183 -5.11 12.60 -1.94
C CYS A 183 -4.77 11.67 -0.76
N ALA A 184 -5.39 10.49 -0.75
CA ALA A 184 -5.35 9.56 0.38
C ALA A 184 -3.93 9.23 0.85
N ILE A 185 -3.01 8.93 -0.07
CA ILE A 185 -1.63 8.57 0.27
C ILE A 185 -0.88 9.71 0.96
N VAL A 186 -1.15 10.96 0.58
CA VAL A 186 -0.51 12.12 1.22
C VAL A 186 -1.06 12.36 2.62
N ASP A 187 -2.38 12.21 2.80
CA ASP A 187 -3.01 12.36 4.12
C ASP A 187 -2.53 11.26 5.09
N GLU A 188 -2.42 10.03 4.59
CA GLU A 188 -1.83 8.90 5.31
C GLU A 188 -0.41 9.20 5.78
N LEU A 189 0.46 9.62 4.86
CA LEU A 189 1.86 9.90 5.16
C LEU A 189 2.01 11.03 6.19
N ARG A 190 1.22 12.10 6.06
CA ARG A 190 1.21 13.21 7.02
C ARG A 190 0.74 12.75 8.39
N THR A 191 -0.28 11.90 8.44
CA THR A 191 -0.79 11.33 9.69
C THR A 191 0.26 10.46 10.37
N PHE A 192 0.96 9.62 9.61
CA PHE A 192 2.10 8.84 10.11
C PHE A 192 3.21 9.73 10.68
N ASN A 193 3.62 10.75 9.93
CA ASN A 193 4.66 11.68 10.37
C ASN A 193 4.25 12.40 11.66
N ASN A 194 3.01 12.89 11.75
CA ASN A 194 2.49 13.55 12.95
C ASN A 194 2.36 12.60 14.15
N TYR A 195 2.16 11.31 13.91
CA TYR A 195 2.06 10.30 14.95
C TYR A 195 3.42 9.95 15.55
N PHE A 196 4.46 9.81 14.73
CA PHE A 196 5.78 9.34 15.15
C PHE A 196 6.81 10.43 15.42
N LEU A 197 6.74 11.57 14.74
CA LEU A 197 7.71 12.64 14.92
C LEU A 197 7.48 13.34 16.26
N PRO A 198 8.55 13.75 16.96
CA PRO A 198 8.43 14.54 18.17
C PRO A 198 7.60 15.79 17.91
N LYS A 199 6.62 16.05 18.77
CA LYS A 199 5.92 17.34 18.76
C LYS A 199 6.89 18.38 19.29
N GLU A 200 7.18 19.41 18.51
CA GLU A 200 7.93 20.56 19.01
C GLU A 200 7.18 21.11 20.24
N LYS A 201 7.88 21.13 21.38
CA LYS A 201 7.39 21.80 22.57
C LYS A 201 7.56 23.30 22.32
N ASN A 202 6.44 23.99 22.11
CA ASN A 202 6.39 25.45 22.23
C ASN A 202 6.72 25.86 23.68
#